data_AF-A0A9P7KUA2-F1
#
_entry.id   AF-A0A9P7KUA2-F1
#
_cell.length_a   1.000
_cell.length_b   1.000
_cell.length_c   1.000
_cell.angle_alpha   90.00
_cell.angle_beta   90.00
_cell.angle_gamma   90.00
#
_symmetry.space_group_name_H-M   'P 1'
#
loop_
_entity.id
_entity.type
_entity.pdbx_description
1 polymer ?
#
loop_
_entity_poly.entity_id
_entity_poly.type
_entity_poly.pdbx_seq_one_letter_code
_entity_poly.pdbx_strand_id
1 'polypeptide(L)'
;MFAKFTTLLAASAALVSAGPLPRGNSGSASITPHDQYSSSIGVLGCKINTNRVAYWPGSVDCNNICVKVSHEGRSVYLLKIDSSGGAHDISYDAWNYLGFGKSATKDPQEGGGIAMDYEFVHASKCKDILHKGKLPLAAANSMNYVASCLGEPKSWVAQNYELYNINDPVCKYGVDEKCHLNLAVSNQPECPSGLGSVKKLSMKVENILYGSGKKVTAL
;
A
#
# COMPACT_ATOMS: atom_id res chain seq x y z
N MET A 1 10.83 -73.68 25.17
CA MET A 1 10.07 -72.45 25.50
C MET A 1 10.64 -71.32 24.65
N PHE A 2 9.96 -70.89 23.60
CA PHE A 2 10.41 -69.78 22.75
C PHE A 2 9.37 -68.67 22.80
N ALA A 3 9.71 -67.56 23.45
CA ALA A 3 8.86 -66.38 23.56
C ALA A 3 8.88 -65.62 22.23
N LYS A 4 7.69 -65.37 21.67
CA LYS A 4 7.51 -64.51 20.50
C LYS A 4 7.42 -63.06 20.96
N PHE A 5 8.38 -62.24 20.56
CA PHE A 5 8.32 -60.78 20.75
C PHE A 5 7.45 -60.17 19.64
N THR A 6 6.30 -59.63 20.02
CA THR A 6 5.42 -58.86 19.13
C THR A 6 5.90 -57.41 19.12
N THR A 7 6.47 -56.95 18.00
CA THR A 7 6.92 -55.56 17.83
C THR A 7 5.71 -54.68 17.50
N LEU A 8 5.34 -53.79 18.41
CA LEU A 8 4.36 -52.71 18.16
C LEU A 8 5.04 -51.58 17.40
N LEU A 9 4.68 -51.37 16.13
CA LEU A 9 5.01 -50.14 15.41
C LEU A 9 4.04 -49.03 15.85
N ALA A 10 4.56 -48.04 16.58
CA ALA A 10 3.85 -46.79 16.83
C ALA A 10 3.90 -45.91 15.58
N ALA A 11 2.74 -45.68 14.95
CA ALA A 11 2.61 -44.71 13.86
C ALA A 11 2.56 -43.29 14.46
N SER A 12 3.65 -42.54 14.32
CA SER A 12 3.66 -41.11 14.65
C SER A 12 2.88 -40.34 13.59
N ALA A 13 1.70 -39.84 13.95
CA ALA A 13 0.97 -38.86 13.14
C ALA A 13 1.73 -37.52 13.18
N ALA A 14 2.40 -37.17 12.09
CA ALA A 14 2.95 -35.84 11.93
C ALA A 14 1.81 -34.83 11.75
N LEU A 15 1.64 -33.94 12.73
CA LEU A 15 0.79 -32.75 12.58
C LEU A 15 1.44 -31.84 11.54
N VAL A 16 0.93 -31.89 10.31
CA VAL A 16 1.27 -30.90 9.29
C VAL A 16 0.65 -29.58 9.77
N SER A 17 1.47 -28.66 10.25
CA SER A 17 1.02 -27.28 10.44
C SER A 17 0.56 -26.76 9.10
N ALA A 18 -0.75 -26.55 8.95
CA ALA A 18 -1.30 -25.77 7.86
C ALA A 18 -0.76 -24.33 8.04
N GLY A 19 0.32 -24.02 7.34
CA GLY A 19 0.74 -22.63 7.17
C GLY A 19 -0.42 -21.85 6.56
N PRO A 20 -0.57 -20.54 6.86
CA PRO A 20 -1.58 -19.73 6.22
C PRO A 20 -1.45 -19.86 4.70
N LEU A 21 -2.51 -20.33 4.04
CA LEU A 21 -2.59 -20.32 2.59
C LEU A 21 -2.34 -18.89 2.12
N PRO A 22 -1.48 -18.65 1.11
CA PRO A 22 -1.34 -17.32 0.56
C PRO A 22 -2.73 -16.82 0.16
N ARG A 23 -3.17 -15.71 0.78
CA ARG A 23 -4.35 -14.97 0.33
C ARG A 23 -4.17 -14.77 -1.17
N GLY A 24 -5.11 -15.28 -1.96
CA GLY A 24 -4.94 -15.41 -3.40
C GLY A 24 -4.42 -14.11 -4.01
N ASN A 25 -3.45 -14.23 -4.92
CA ASN A 25 -2.92 -13.10 -5.69
C ASN A 25 -3.99 -12.45 -6.58
N SER A 26 -5.21 -12.98 -6.62
CA SER A 26 -6.33 -12.44 -7.38
C SER A 26 -7.66 -12.84 -6.74
N GLY A 27 -8.71 -12.11 -7.06
CA GLY A 27 -10.07 -12.41 -6.61
C GLY A 27 -11.09 -11.43 -7.15
N SER A 28 -12.30 -11.48 -6.61
CA SER A 28 -13.36 -10.51 -6.86
C SER A 28 -13.83 -9.95 -5.52
N ALA A 29 -14.12 -8.66 -5.47
CA ALA A 29 -14.58 -7.99 -4.25
C ALA A 29 -15.61 -6.92 -4.57
N SER A 30 -16.41 -6.59 -3.56
CA SER A 30 -17.23 -5.37 -3.55
C SER A 30 -16.32 -4.18 -3.28
N ILE A 31 -15.97 -3.42 -4.33
CA ILE A 31 -15.02 -2.32 -4.25
C ILE A 31 -15.74 -0.98 -4.12
N THR A 32 -15.35 -0.20 -3.11
CA THR A 32 -15.97 1.06 -2.69
C THR A 32 -15.07 2.27 -2.98
N PRO A 33 -15.65 3.48 -3.17
CA PRO A 33 -14.88 4.70 -3.36
C PRO A 33 -14.34 5.23 -2.02
N HIS A 34 -13.09 5.67 -2.01
CA HIS A 34 -12.44 6.37 -0.91
C HIS A 34 -11.96 7.74 -1.38
N ASP A 35 -12.50 8.82 -0.82
CA ASP A 35 -12.20 10.19 -1.27
C ASP A 35 -11.02 10.84 -0.51
N GLN A 36 -10.68 10.35 0.67
CA GLN A 36 -9.59 10.88 1.49
C GLN A 36 -8.27 10.13 1.27
N TYR A 37 -7.19 10.85 0.97
CA TYR A 37 -5.86 10.24 0.95
C TYR A 37 -5.39 9.88 2.37
N SER A 38 -4.88 8.67 2.53
CA SER A 38 -4.21 8.20 3.73
C SER A 38 -3.22 7.09 3.37
N SER A 39 -2.31 6.79 4.30
CA SER A 39 -1.36 5.70 4.16
C SER A 39 -0.92 5.19 5.53
N SER A 40 -1.17 3.91 5.82
CA SER A 40 -0.73 3.25 7.06
C SER A 40 0.77 2.97 7.11
N ILE A 41 1.47 3.01 5.97
CA ILE A 41 2.92 2.81 5.87
C ILE A 41 3.71 4.10 5.64
N GLY A 42 3.04 5.26 5.64
CA GLY A 42 3.70 6.55 5.53
C GLY A 42 4.12 6.93 4.11
N VAL A 43 3.42 6.47 3.07
CA VAL A 43 3.67 6.93 1.70
C VAL A 43 3.23 8.37 1.53
N LEU A 44 4.07 9.17 0.86
CA LEU A 44 3.87 10.62 0.72
C LEU A 44 2.97 10.93 -0.48
N GLY A 45 1.74 11.36 -0.21
CA GLY A 45 0.73 11.63 -1.23
C GLY A 45 1.15 12.73 -2.20
N CYS A 46 1.94 13.71 -1.75
CA CYS A 46 2.42 14.80 -2.60
C CYS A 46 3.48 14.36 -3.63
N LYS A 47 3.92 13.10 -3.58
CA LYS A 47 4.95 12.54 -4.46
C LYS A 47 4.41 11.42 -5.36
N ILE A 48 3.17 11.00 -5.18
CA ILE A 48 2.51 9.95 -5.96
C ILE A 48 1.23 10.44 -6.62
N ASN A 49 0.66 9.64 -7.52
CA ASN A 49 -0.69 9.88 -8.02
C ASN A 49 -1.74 9.33 -7.02
N THR A 50 -2.31 10.20 -6.19
CA THR A 50 -3.32 9.81 -5.17
C THR A 50 -4.66 9.35 -5.75
N ASN A 51 -4.90 9.59 -7.04
CA ASN A 51 -6.07 9.04 -7.76
C ASN A 51 -5.90 7.58 -8.18
N ARG A 52 -4.81 6.92 -7.76
CA ARG A 52 -4.50 5.52 -8.07
C ARG A 52 -4.02 4.76 -6.83
N VAL A 53 -4.78 4.86 -5.75
CA VAL A 53 -4.47 4.24 -4.45
C VAL A 53 -5.53 3.20 -4.09
N ALA A 54 -5.09 2.12 -3.43
CA ALA A 54 -5.94 1.08 -2.85
C ALA A 54 -5.77 1.03 -1.33
N TYR A 55 -6.91 0.90 -0.63
CA TYR A 55 -7.06 0.78 0.81
C TYR A 55 -7.71 -0.58 1.07
N TRP A 56 -6.89 -1.58 1.37
CA TRP A 56 -7.31 -2.98 1.27
C TRP A 56 -7.28 -3.71 2.61
N PRO A 57 -8.00 -4.83 2.75
CA PRO A 57 -7.98 -5.58 4.00
C PRO A 57 -6.58 -6.12 4.29
N GLY A 58 -6.18 -6.01 5.56
CA GLY A 58 -4.91 -6.54 6.05
C GLY A 58 -3.71 -5.60 5.85
N SER A 59 -2.55 -6.02 6.35
CA SER A 59 -1.33 -5.22 6.31
C SER A 59 -0.82 -5.01 4.89
N VAL A 60 -0.10 -3.90 4.68
CA VAL A 60 0.71 -3.68 3.48
C VAL A 60 2.01 -4.48 3.63
N ASP A 61 2.31 -5.32 2.64
CA ASP A 61 3.53 -6.13 2.62
C ASP A 61 4.62 -5.47 1.75
N CYS A 62 5.74 -6.16 1.54
CA CYS A 62 6.93 -5.62 0.86
C CYS A 62 6.99 -5.91 -0.66
N ASN A 63 6.01 -6.62 -1.22
CA ASN A 63 6.00 -7.07 -2.62
C ASN A 63 4.68 -6.79 -3.36
N ASN A 64 3.55 -7.14 -2.75
CA ASN A 64 2.20 -6.99 -3.27
C ASN A 64 1.64 -5.60 -2.97
N ILE A 65 2.39 -4.57 -3.36
CA ILE A 65 1.97 -3.16 -3.21
C ILE A 65 1.29 -2.61 -4.47
N CYS A 66 1.21 -3.39 -5.55
CA CYS A 66 0.56 -2.99 -6.79
C CYS A 66 -0.55 -3.98 -7.13
N VAL A 67 -1.75 -3.45 -7.29
CA VAL A 67 -2.93 -4.23 -7.68
C VAL A 67 -3.47 -3.70 -9.00
N LYS A 68 -3.76 -4.61 -9.92
CA LYS A 68 -4.63 -4.35 -11.07
C LYS A 68 -6.07 -4.59 -10.64
N VAL A 69 -6.94 -3.60 -10.82
CA VAL A 69 -8.39 -3.74 -10.62
C VAL A 69 -9.08 -3.57 -11.96
N SER A 70 -10.06 -4.42 -12.26
CA SER A 70 -10.77 -4.46 -13.54
C SER A 70 -12.28 -4.56 -13.36
N HIS A 71 -13.02 -3.90 -14.24
CA HIS A 71 -14.48 -3.96 -14.31
C HIS A 71 -14.95 -3.68 -15.74
N GLU A 72 -15.78 -4.56 -16.30
CA GLU A 72 -16.39 -4.41 -17.63
C GLU A 72 -15.39 -3.95 -18.73
N GLY A 73 -14.27 -4.66 -18.86
CA GLY A 73 -13.24 -4.38 -19.87
C GLY A 73 -12.32 -3.19 -19.57
N ARG A 74 -12.56 -2.44 -18.50
CA ARG A 74 -11.68 -1.37 -18.01
C ARG A 74 -10.75 -1.91 -16.94
N SER A 75 -9.54 -1.38 -16.86
CA SER A 75 -8.62 -1.72 -15.79
C SER A 75 -7.70 -0.56 -15.43
N VAL A 76 -7.31 -0.50 -14.16
CA VAL A 76 -6.27 0.43 -13.66
C VAL A 76 -5.33 -0.31 -12.73
N TYR A 77 -4.10 0.19 -12.65
CA TYR A 77 -3.17 -0.20 -11.58
C TYR A 77 -3.31 0.77 -10.42
N LEU A 78 -3.27 0.25 -9.20
CA LEU A 78 -3.41 1.00 -7.96
C LEU A 78 -2.32 0.58 -6.98
N LEU A 79 -1.83 1.55 -6.20
CA LEU A 79 -0.83 1.32 -5.18
C LEU A 79 -1.52 1.01 -3.85
N LYS A 80 -1.33 -0.20 -3.31
CA LYS A 80 -1.82 -0.62 -2.00
C LYS A 80 -0.87 -0.13 -0.91
N ILE A 81 -1.24 0.96 -0.26
CA ILE A 81 -0.41 1.66 0.73
C ILE A 81 -1.14 1.96 2.03
N ASP A 82 -2.37 1.47 2.13
CA ASP A 82 -3.17 1.59 3.32
C ASP A 82 -3.96 0.31 3.58
N SER A 83 -4.31 0.15 4.84
CA SER A 83 -5.11 -0.96 5.33
C SER A 83 -6.50 -0.46 5.68
N SER A 84 -7.52 -1.11 5.15
CA SER A 84 -8.89 -0.94 5.61
C SER A 84 -9.21 -1.98 6.69
N GLY A 85 -10.21 -1.70 7.52
CA GLY A 85 -10.75 -2.63 8.53
C GLY A 85 -11.53 -3.82 7.94
N GLY A 86 -11.26 -4.24 6.70
CA GLY A 86 -11.95 -5.34 6.02
C GLY A 86 -12.61 -4.98 4.67
N ALA A 87 -12.63 -3.70 4.31
CA ALA A 87 -13.22 -3.22 3.06
C ALA A 87 -12.22 -3.23 1.89
N HIS A 88 -12.69 -3.27 0.64
CA HIS A 88 -11.79 -3.06 -0.50
C HIS A 88 -12.09 -1.68 -1.06
N ASP A 89 -11.43 -0.65 -0.54
CA ASP A 89 -11.62 0.70 -1.05
C ASP A 89 -10.51 1.07 -2.02
N ILE A 90 -10.84 1.93 -2.98
CA ILE A 90 -9.88 2.53 -3.90
C ILE A 90 -10.18 4.02 -4.02
N SER A 91 -9.17 4.81 -4.40
CA SER A 91 -9.34 6.25 -4.61
C SER A 91 -10.57 6.54 -5.47
N TYR A 92 -11.38 7.53 -5.08
CA TYR A 92 -12.68 7.81 -5.68
C TYR A 92 -12.61 7.96 -7.22
N ASP A 93 -11.57 8.59 -7.75
CA ASP A 93 -11.37 8.70 -9.20
C ASP A 93 -11.22 7.33 -9.90
N ALA A 94 -10.47 6.41 -9.30
CA ALA A 94 -10.30 5.07 -9.85
C ALA A 94 -11.60 4.28 -9.82
N TRP A 95 -12.35 4.36 -8.71
CA TRP A 95 -13.67 3.74 -8.59
C TRP A 95 -14.64 4.30 -9.64
N ASN A 96 -14.69 5.62 -9.79
CA ASN A 96 -15.57 6.28 -10.75
C ASN A 96 -15.23 5.91 -12.20
N TYR A 97 -13.95 5.84 -12.53
CA TYR A 97 -13.51 5.42 -13.86
C TYR A 97 -13.83 3.94 -14.12
N LEU A 98 -13.53 3.06 -13.17
CA LEU A 98 -13.80 1.64 -13.30
C LEU A 98 -15.29 1.32 -13.36
N GLY A 99 -16.14 2.00 -12.58
CA GLY A 99 -17.59 1.81 -12.60
C GLY A 99 -18.25 2.45 -13.82
N PHE A 100 -17.88 3.68 -14.17
CA PHE A 100 -18.67 4.52 -15.09
C PHE A 100 -17.89 5.09 -16.29
N GLY A 101 -16.58 4.84 -16.38
CA GLY A 101 -15.77 5.14 -17.57
C GLY A 101 -15.28 6.58 -17.63
N LYS A 102 -15.54 7.37 -16.58
CA LYS A 102 -15.16 8.78 -16.47
C LYS A 102 -14.42 9.04 -15.16
N SER A 103 -13.53 10.04 -15.17
CA SER A 103 -12.91 10.55 -13.94
C SER A 103 -13.98 11.17 -13.03
N ALA A 104 -13.81 11.01 -11.71
CA ALA A 104 -14.68 11.66 -10.73
C ALA A 104 -14.65 13.19 -10.83
N THR A 105 -13.57 13.78 -11.34
CA THR A 105 -13.50 15.24 -11.57
C THR A 105 -14.32 15.72 -12.78
N LYS A 106 -14.74 14.81 -13.65
CA LYS A 106 -15.46 15.13 -14.90
C LYS A 106 -16.93 14.78 -14.81
N ASP A 107 -17.24 13.63 -14.23
CA ASP A 107 -18.60 13.10 -14.12
C ASP A 107 -18.68 12.29 -12.82
N PRO A 108 -18.78 12.98 -11.67
CA PRO A 108 -18.80 12.33 -10.37
C PRO A 108 -20.08 11.51 -10.20
N GLN A 109 -19.91 10.25 -9.81
CA GLN A 109 -20.98 9.32 -9.53
C GLN A 109 -21.03 9.03 -8.05
N GLU A 110 -22.22 8.77 -7.54
CA GLU A 110 -22.45 8.32 -6.17
C GLU A 110 -22.91 6.87 -6.19
N GLY A 111 -22.48 6.09 -5.20
CA GLY A 111 -22.81 4.70 -5.02
C GLY A 111 -21.97 4.04 -3.92
N GLY A 112 -22.01 2.72 -3.89
CA GLY A 112 -21.24 1.92 -2.94
C GLY A 112 -20.39 0.88 -3.63
N GLY A 113 -20.40 -0.32 -3.07
CA GLY A 113 -19.62 -1.42 -3.60
C GLY A 113 -20.04 -1.85 -5.00
N ILE A 114 -19.07 -1.91 -5.91
CA ILE A 114 -19.22 -2.52 -7.24
C ILE A 114 -18.41 -3.80 -7.25
N ALA A 115 -18.98 -4.90 -7.75
CA ALA A 115 -18.24 -6.14 -7.94
C ALA A 115 -17.15 -5.95 -9.01
N MET A 116 -15.89 -6.03 -8.60
CA MET A 116 -14.73 -5.85 -9.47
C MET A 116 -13.70 -6.93 -9.21
N ASP A 117 -12.97 -7.30 -10.26
CA ASP A 117 -11.89 -8.27 -10.17
C ASP A 117 -10.58 -7.56 -9.85
N TYR A 118 -9.75 -8.22 -9.06
CA TYR A 118 -8.44 -7.74 -8.70
C TYR A 118 -7.35 -8.80 -8.87
N GLU A 119 -6.14 -8.33 -9.12
CA GLU A 119 -4.93 -9.15 -9.19
C GLU A 119 -3.74 -8.35 -8.65
N PHE A 120 -3.07 -8.86 -7.63
CA PHE A 120 -1.75 -8.39 -7.23
C PHE A 120 -0.75 -8.71 -8.33
N VAL A 121 -0.09 -7.66 -8.82
CA VAL A 121 0.90 -7.73 -9.88
C VAL A 121 2.23 -7.21 -9.38
N HIS A 122 3.30 -7.50 -10.11
CA HIS A 122 4.62 -6.97 -9.78
C HIS A 122 4.61 -5.45 -9.65
N ALA A 123 5.23 -4.91 -8.59
CA ALA A 123 5.17 -3.49 -8.23
C ALA A 123 5.61 -2.52 -9.34
N SER A 124 6.49 -2.97 -10.25
CA SER A 124 6.88 -2.18 -11.43
C SER A 124 5.72 -1.81 -12.38
N LYS A 125 4.57 -2.49 -12.30
CA LYS A 125 3.36 -2.12 -13.04
C LYS A 125 2.74 -0.81 -12.53
N CYS A 126 3.07 -0.40 -11.29
CA CYS A 126 2.66 0.86 -10.69
C CYS A 126 3.69 1.99 -10.88
N LYS A 127 4.69 1.83 -11.76
CA LYS A 127 5.78 2.81 -11.97
C LYS A 127 5.30 4.25 -12.19
N ASP A 128 4.17 4.44 -12.88
CA ASP A 128 3.64 5.76 -13.24
C ASP A 128 2.89 6.42 -12.07
N ILE A 129 2.65 5.67 -10.98
CA ILE A 129 2.08 6.15 -9.73
C ILE A 129 3.22 6.55 -8.76
N LEU A 130 4.36 5.89 -8.86
CA LEU A 130 5.51 6.02 -7.97
C LEU A 130 6.35 7.28 -8.24
N HIS A 131 7.06 7.76 -7.22
CA HIS A 131 7.96 8.90 -7.37
C HIS A 131 9.28 8.47 -7.99
N LYS A 132 9.50 8.82 -9.27
CA LYS A 132 10.73 8.44 -10.01
C LYS A 132 10.96 6.92 -9.96
N GLY A 133 9.88 6.14 -10.03
CA GLY A 133 9.90 4.67 -9.98
C GLY A 133 10.15 4.07 -8.59
N LYS A 134 10.22 4.89 -7.53
CA LYS A 134 10.45 4.45 -6.15
C LYS A 134 9.27 4.81 -5.24
N LEU A 135 9.13 4.07 -4.14
CA LEU A 135 8.12 4.29 -3.11
C LEU A 135 8.58 5.43 -2.16
N PRO A 136 7.96 6.62 -2.20
CA PRO A 136 8.38 7.74 -1.35
C PRO A 136 7.73 7.61 0.03
N LEU A 137 8.55 7.46 1.07
CA LEU A 137 8.13 7.22 2.44
C LEU A 137 8.56 8.36 3.37
N ALA A 138 7.72 8.67 4.35
CA ALA A 138 8.00 9.61 5.43
C ALA A 138 9.12 9.05 6.34
N ALA A 139 10.29 9.69 6.38
CA ALA A 139 11.43 9.23 7.16
C ALA A 139 11.11 9.09 8.66
N ALA A 140 10.32 10.01 9.21
CA ALA A 140 9.98 10.00 10.63
C ALA A 140 8.94 8.92 11.00
N ASN A 141 8.08 8.50 10.06
CA ASN A 141 6.84 7.76 10.38
C ASN A 141 6.65 6.44 9.61
N SER A 142 7.61 6.03 8.79
CA SER A 142 7.54 4.77 8.01
C SER A 142 8.48 3.66 8.52
N MET A 143 9.26 3.93 9.58
CA MET A 143 10.41 3.10 9.93
C MET A 143 10.09 1.65 10.29
N ASN A 144 8.94 1.39 10.92
CA ASN A 144 8.52 0.02 11.21
C ASN A 144 8.31 -0.79 9.91
N TYR A 145 7.70 -0.19 8.90
CA TYR A 145 7.49 -0.82 7.60
C TYR A 145 8.80 -1.00 6.85
N VAL A 146 9.64 0.04 6.81
CA VAL A 146 10.95 0.00 6.13
C VAL A 146 11.86 -1.04 6.75
N ALA A 147 11.98 -1.08 8.08
CA ALA A 147 12.80 -2.07 8.77
C ALA A 147 12.31 -3.50 8.52
N SER A 148 10.98 -3.72 8.53
CA SER A 148 10.38 -5.01 8.18
C SER A 148 10.77 -5.44 6.76
N CYS A 149 10.64 -4.54 5.78
CA CYS A 149 10.98 -4.88 4.40
C CYS A 149 12.47 -5.06 4.17
N LEU A 150 13.33 -4.32 4.86
CA LEU A 150 14.79 -4.53 4.81
C LEU A 150 15.20 -5.89 5.40
N GLY A 151 14.40 -6.46 6.31
CA GLY A 151 14.53 -7.86 6.75
C GLY A 151 14.25 -8.88 5.65
N GLU A 152 13.58 -8.46 4.58
CA GLU A 152 13.36 -9.21 3.33
C GLU A 152 14.14 -8.55 2.17
N PRO A 153 15.48 -8.68 2.10
CA PRO A 153 16.32 -7.89 1.18
C PRO A 153 16.04 -8.13 -0.31
N LYS A 154 15.31 -9.20 -0.65
CA LYS A 154 14.86 -9.51 -2.01
C LYS A 154 13.49 -8.94 -2.34
N SER A 155 12.79 -8.35 -1.37
CA SER A 155 11.50 -7.72 -1.59
C SER A 155 11.66 -6.49 -2.49
N TRP A 156 10.62 -6.18 -3.27
CA TRP A 156 10.66 -5.03 -4.16
C TRP A 156 10.86 -3.73 -3.38
N VAL A 157 10.18 -3.59 -2.23
CA VAL A 157 10.25 -2.37 -1.41
C VAL A 157 11.65 -2.16 -0.84
N ALA A 158 12.32 -3.20 -0.33
CA ALA A 158 13.70 -3.09 0.18
C ALA A 158 14.68 -2.51 -0.86
N GLN A 159 14.40 -2.74 -2.15
CA GLN A 159 15.25 -2.33 -3.25
C GLN A 159 14.80 -0.98 -3.89
N ASN A 160 13.57 -0.53 -3.64
CA ASN A 160 12.93 0.54 -4.40
C ASN A 160 12.18 1.56 -3.54
N TYR A 161 12.61 1.80 -2.30
CA TYR A 161 12.08 2.89 -1.47
C TYR A 161 12.98 4.13 -1.50
N GLU A 162 12.41 5.27 -1.10
CA GLU A 162 13.16 6.48 -0.73
C GLU A 162 12.54 7.09 0.53
N LEU A 163 13.39 7.57 1.42
CA LEU A 163 12.96 8.30 2.62
C LEU A 163 13.07 9.79 2.38
N TYR A 164 12.06 10.53 2.80
CA TYR A 164 12.05 11.99 2.76
C TYR A 164 11.78 12.56 4.15
N ASN A 165 12.39 13.71 4.45
CA ASN A 165 12.20 14.42 5.72
C ASN A 165 10.85 15.14 5.81
N ILE A 166 9.78 14.47 5.40
CA ILE A 166 8.39 14.93 5.46
C ILE A 166 7.69 14.12 6.54
N ASN A 167 7.00 14.80 7.44
CA ASN A 167 6.49 14.19 8.66
C ASN A 167 5.16 13.46 8.42
N ASP A 168 4.30 13.94 7.55
CA ASP A 168 2.95 13.38 7.41
C ASP A 168 2.66 12.92 5.97
N PRO A 169 1.81 11.88 5.78
CA PRO A 169 1.45 11.39 4.46
C PRO A 169 0.81 12.44 3.54
N VAL A 170 0.16 13.46 4.10
CA VAL A 170 -0.46 14.57 3.34
C VAL A 170 0.50 15.73 3.06
N CYS A 171 1.78 15.58 3.43
CA CYS A 171 2.89 16.49 3.18
C CYS A 171 2.71 17.92 3.70
N LYS A 172 2.13 18.08 4.89
CA LYS A 172 1.88 19.38 5.53
C LYS A 172 3.13 19.94 6.20
N TYR A 173 3.94 19.09 6.80
CA TYR A 173 5.12 19.48 7.57
C TYR A 173 6.38 18.70 7.19
N GLY A 174 7.52 19.37 7.24
CA GLY A 174 8.83 18.79 6.97
C GLY A 174 9.71 19.66 6.09
N VAL A 175 10.69 19.00 5.48
CA VAL A 175 11.59 19.53 4.46
C VAL A 175 11.60 18.53 3.31
N ASP A 176 11.41 19.01 2.08
CA ASP A 176 11.49 18.15 0.89
C ASP A 176 12.95 17.84 0.54
N GLU A 177 13.55 16.97 1.35
CA GLU A 177 14.91 16.45 1.19
C GLU A 177 14.94 14.95 1.42
N LYS A 178 15.91 14.27 0.78
CA LYS A 178 16.11 12.84 0.96
C LYS A 178 16.85 12.57 2.26
N CYS A 179 16.48 11.48 2.93
CA CYS A 179 17.20 10.95 4.07
C CYS A 179 17.88 9.64 3.70
N HIS A 180 18.98 9.35 4.37
CA HIS A 180 19.70 8.08 4.28
C HIS A 180 19.41 7.21 5.51
N LEU A 181 19.37 5.89 5.33
CA LEU A 181 19.17 4.96 6.43
C LEU A 181 20.28 3.92 6.40
N ASN A 182 20.92 3.74 7.56
CA ASN A 182 21.85 2.65 7.81
C ASN A 182 21.47 1.97 9.13
N LEU A 183 20.73 0.85 9.04
CA LEU A 183 20.26 0.10 10.21
C LEU A 183 21.40 -0.53 11.03
N ALA A 184 22.62 -0.63 10.49
CA ALA A 184 23.78 -1.06 11.26
C ALA A 184 24.31 0.03 12.22
N VAL A 185 23.90 1.30 11.99
CA VAL A 185 24.32 2.46 12.80
C VAL A 185 23.16 2.98 13.65
N SER A 186 21.98 3.13 13.06
CA SER A 186 20.82 3.73 13.73
C SER A 186 19.50 3.20 13.16
N ASN A 187 18.47 3.15 14.00
CA ASN A 187 17.09 2.91 13.57
C ASN A 187 16.38 4.18 13.08
N GLN A 188 17.06 5.33 13.11
CA GLN A 188 16.56 6.61 12.62
C GLN A 188 17.28 7.02 11.32
N PRO A 189 16.54 7.50 10.30
CA PRO A 189 17.16 8.04 9.11
C PRO A 189 17.92 9.34 9.38
N GLU A 190 19.06 9.51 8.71
CA GLU A 190 19.85 10.72 8.69
C GLU A 190 19.34 11.65 7.58
N CYS A 191 18.89 12.84 7.95
CA CYS A 191 18.40 13.87 7.01
C CYS A 191 19.28 15.12 7.09
N PRO A 192 19.57 15.83 5.97
CA PRO A 192 20.47 16.98 5.95
C PRO A 192 20.11 18.10 6.94
N SER A 193 18.82 18.38 7.15
CA SER A 193 18.35 19.38 8.13
C SER A 193 18.02 18.81 9.51
N GLY A 194 18.36 17.54 9.77
CA GLY A 194 17.92 16.79 10.94
C GLY A 194 16.51 16.21 10.78
N LEU A 195 16.28 15.03 11.33
CA LEU A 195 14.99 14.34 11.26
C LEU A 195 13.91 15.08 12.07
N GLY A 196 12.68 15.12 11.55
CA GLY A 196 11.50 15.53 12.31
C GLY A 196 11.19 17.03 12.27
N SER A 197 11.64 17.73 11.22
CA SER A 197 11.31 19.15 11.02
C SER A 197 9.80 19.38 10.98
N VAL A 198 9.30 20.38 11.71
CA VAL A 198 7.87 20.76 11.71
C VAL A 198 7.58 21.97 10.81
N LYS A 199 8.51 22.32 9.92
CA LYS A 199 8.34 23.44 9.00
C LYS A 199 7.16 23.18 8.07
N LYS A 200 6.29 24.18 7.90
CA LYS A 200 5.16 24.07 6.97
C LYS A 200 5.67 23.98 5.53
N LEU A 201 5.18 22.99 4.79
CA LEU A 201 5.44 22.82 3.36
C LEU A 201 4.37 23.50 2.51
N SER A 202 4.72 23.88 1.29
CA SER A 202 3.79 24.39 0.27
C SER A 202 3.23 23.29 -0.63
N MET A 203 3.66 22.04 -0.42
CA MET A 203 3.17 20.87 -1.15
C MET A 203 1.72 20.61 -0.75
N LYS A 204 0.93 20.07 -1.67
CA LYS A 204 -0.48 19.75 -1.43
C LYS A 204 -0.77 18.34 -1.88
N VAL A 205 -1.57 17.66 -1.08
CA VAL A 205 -2.29 16.46 -1.49
C VAL A 205 -3.73 16.86 -1.76
N GLU A 206 -4.26 16.43 -2.88
CA GLU A 206 -5.63 16.72 -3.28
C GLU A 206 -6.50 15.48 -3.14
N ASN A 207 -7.65 15.65 -2.51
CA ASN A 207 -8.77 14.73 -2.50
C ASN A 207 -9.80 15.20 -3.52
N ILE A 208 -10.58 14.27 -4.07
CA ILE A 208 -11.77 14.61 -4.87
C ILE A 208 -12.96 14.35 -3.98
N LEU A 209 -13.65 15.41 -3.54
CA LEU A 209 -14.81 15.28 -2.68
C LEU A 209 -15.88 14.41 -3.34
N TYR A 210 -16.27 13.36 -2.62
CA TYR A 210 -17.26 12.39 -3.06
C TYR A 210 -18.55 13.05 -3.56
N GLY A 211 -19.11 12.55 -4.66
CA GLY A 211 -20.32 13.04 -5.33
C GLY A 211 -20.19 14.41 -6.03
N SER A 212 -19.15 15.20 -5.73
CA SER A 212 -19.06 16.58 -6.23
C SER A 212 -18.05 16.79 -7.36
N GLY A 213 -17.03 15.91 -7.45
CA GLY A 213 -15.90 16.08 -8.35
C GLY A 213 -14.95 17.24 -8.01
N LYS A 214 -15.21 17.97 -6.93
CA LYS A 214 -14.41 19.12 -6.49
C LYS A 214 -13.12 18.65 -5.81
N LYS A 215 -12.01 19.25 -6.20
CA LYS A 215 -10.72 19.03 -5.53
C LYS A 215 -10.61 19.85 -4.27
N VAL A 216 -10.18 19.22 -3.17
CA VAL A 216 -9.88 19.89 -1.90
C VAL A 216 -8.53 19.42 -1.38
N THR A 217 -7.89 20.27 -0.58
CA THR A 217 -6.65 19.88 0.10
C THR A 217 -6.95 18.82 1.15
N ALA A 218 -6.21 17.71 1.13
CA ALA A 218 -6.24 16.68 2.17
C ALA A 218 -5.71 17.26 3.49
N LEU A 219 -6.29 16.84 4.61
CA LEU A 219 -6.00 17.37 5.94
C LEU A 219 -5.22 16.40 6.81
#